data_AF-A0A1H3KGG2-F1
#
_entry.id   AF-A0A1H3KGG2-F1
#
_cell.length_a   1.000
_cell.length_b   1.000
_cell.length_c   1.000
_cell.angle_alpha   90.00
_cell.angle_beta   90.00
_cell.angle_gamma   90.00
#
_symmetry.space_group_name_H-M   'P 1'
#
loop_
_entity.id
_entity.type
_entity.pdbx_description
1 polymer ?
#
loop_
_entity_poly.entity_id
_entity_poly.type
_entity_poly.pdbx_seq_one_letter_code
_entity_poly.pdbx_strand_id
1 'polypeptide(L)'
;MDGEEDESAPVGSRLFISEALYETDDGTTRGDEVGRTHIECTAQVYDFTFACDIAFVFDSGSQLHGSVVVDFSTQSETEALQFDIAVTGGTGDYSRAKGVVNLLDISEDPEAETETLYEAHRG
;
A
#
# COMPACT_ATOMS: atom_id res chain seq x y z
N MET A 1 10.95 -4.22 -37.44
CA MET A 1 10.85 -4.99 -36.19
C MET A 1 11.14 -3.98 -35.12
N ASP A 2 10.10 -3.22 -34.81
CA ASP A 2 10.11 -2.20 -33.77
C ASP A 2 10.16 -2.98 -32.45
N GLY A 3 11.26 -2.82 -31.73
CA GLY A 3 11.44 -3.47 -30.43
C GLY A 3 10.47 -2.83 -29.46
N GLU A 4 9.64 -3.65 -28.83
CA GLU A 4 8.94 -3.28 -27.60
C GLU A 4 10.01 -2.82 -26.61
N GLU A 5 10.03 -1.53 -26.32
CA GLU A 5 10.83 -0.98 -25.23
C GLU A 5 10.37 -1.70 -23.96
N ASP A 6 11.32 -2.26 -23.22
CA ASP A 6 11.06 -2.89 -21.93
C ASP A 6 10.39 -1.84 -21.03
N GLU A 7 9.06 -1.92 -20.85
CA GLU A 7 8.23 -0.94 -20.13
C GLU A 7 8.47 -0.94 -18.62
N SER A 8 9.56 -1.56 -18.15
CA SER A 8 9.93 -1.63 -16.76
C SER A 8 10.56 -0.32 -16.27
N ALA A 9 10.15 0.14 -15.08
CA ALA A 9 10.71 1.34 -14.46
C ALA A 9 12.22 1.16 -14.20
N PRO A 10 13.10 2.12 -14.56
CA PRO A 10 14.53 1.99 -14.32
C PRO A 10 14.84 1.79 -12.83
N VAL A 11 15.82 0.93 -12.52
CA VAL A 11 16.28 0.70 -11.13
C VAL A 11 16.57 2.03 -10.43
N GLY A 12 16.03 2.19 -9.21
CA GLY A 12 16.16 3.41 -8.41
C GLY A 12 15.12 4.49 -8.74
N SER A 13 14.25 4.28 -9.73
CA SER A 13 13.08 5.15 -9.95
C SER A 13 12.19 5.14 -8.72
N ARG A 14 11.65 6.31 -8.38
CA ARG A 14 10.81 6.51 -7.19
C ARG A 14 9.39 6.86 -7.60
N LEU A 15 8.43 6.21 -6.93
CA LEU A 15 7.01 6.50 -7.01
C LEU A 15 6.53 6.97 -5.64
N PHE A 16 5.73 8.03 -5.63
CA PHE A 16 5.11 8.57 -4.42
C PHE A 16 3.59 8.52 -4.57
N ILE A 17 2.93 7.86 -3.63
CA ILE A 17 1.47 7.70 -3.60
C ILE A 17 0.96 8.29 -2.28
N SER A 18 -0.20 8.93 -2.32
CA SER A 18 -0.79 9.56 -1.15
C SER A 18 -2.32 9.48 -1.21
N GLU A 19 -2.91 8.57 -0.45
CA GLU A 19 -4.33 8.20 -0.55
C GLU A 19 -5.08 8.50 0.74
N ALA A 20 -6.31 8.98 0.63
CA ALA A 20 -7.17 9.13 1.81
C ALA A 20 -7.56 7.75 2.36
N LEU A 21 -7.59 7.62 3.68
CA LEU A 21 -8.06 6.44 4.38
C LEU A 21 -9.48 6.69 4.86
N TYR A 22 -10.38 5.76 4.56
CA TYR A 22 -11.76 5.80 5.02
C TYR A 22 -12.04 4.63 5.96
N GLU A 23 -12.78 4.86 7.03
CA GLU A 23 -13.29 3.77 7.87
C GLU A 23 -14.39 3.00 7.11
N THR A 24 -14.47 1.70 7.34
CA THR A 24 -15.53 0.85 6.79
C THR A 24 -15.97 -0.18 7.83
N ASP A 25 -17.28 -0.36 7.97
CA ASP A 25 -17.86 -1.33 8.90
C ASP A 25 -17.99 -2.74 8.28
N ASP A 26 -18.08 -2.83 6.95
CA ASP A 26 -18.36 -4.07 6.20
C ASP A 26 -17.26 -4.42 5.18
N GLY A 27 -16.19 -3.62 5.10
CA GLY A 27 -15.09 -3.81 4.17
C GLY A 27 -15.37 -3.32 2.74
N THR A 28 -16.56 -2.79 2.46
CA THR A 28 -17.02 -2.46 1.10
C THR A 28 -17.70 -1.08 0.99
N THR A 29 -18.27 -0.58 2.08
CA THR A 29 -18.96 0.70 2.14
C THR A 29 -18.01 1.75 2.68
N ARG A 30 -17.73 2.80 1.89
CA ARG A 30 -16.91 3.94 2.28
C ARG A 30 -17.59 4.75 3.40
N GLY A 31 -16.95 4.84 4.56
CA GLY A 31 -17.37 5.68 5.69
C GLY A 31 -16.66 7.03 5.71
N ASP A 32 -16.42 7.56 6.91
CA ASP A 32 -15.74 8.84 7.12
C ASP A 32 -14.23 8.73 6.80
N GLU A 33 -13.62 9.82 6.32
CA GLU A 33 -12.16 9.91 6.21
C GLU A 33 -11.56 9.90 7.61
N VAL A 34 -10.58 9.02 7.84
CA VAL A 34 -9.91 8.83 9.14
C VAL A 34 -8.42 9.13 9.08
N GLY A 35 -7.90 9.45 7.91
CA GLY A 35 -6.50 9.82 7.73
C GLY A 35 -6.01 9.64 6.30
N ARG A 36 -4.71 9.37 6.16
CA ARG A 36 -4.03 9.27 4.88
C ARG A 36 -2.87 8.28 4.92
N THR A 37 -2.64 7.57 3.84
CA THR A 37 -1.39 6.84 3.59
C THR A 37 -0.43 7.73 2.81
N HIS A 38 0.86 7.58 3.10
CA HIS A 38 1.94 8.10 2.29
C HIS A 38 2.88 6.94 1.97
N ILE A 39 3.02 6.63 0.70
CA ILE A 39 3.78 5.49 0.22
C ILE A 39 4.89 6.01 -0.69
N GLU A 40 6.12 5.63 -0.38
CA GLU A 40 7.25 5.83 -1.27
C GLU A 40 7.81 4.47 -1.70
N CYS A 41 7.77 4.18 -3.00
CA CYS A 41 8.31 2.96 -3.57
C CYS A 41 9.54 3.26 -4.43
N THR A 42 10.56 2.41 -4.33
CA THR A 42 11.77 2.46 -5.17
C THR A 42 11.88 1.17 -6.00
N ALA A 43 12.01 1.32 -7.32
CA ALA A 43 12.24 0.21 -8.24
C ALA A 43 13.57 -0.50 -7.92
N GLN A 44 13.52 -1.82 -7.84
CA GLN A 44 14.67 -2.67 -7.48
C GLN A 44 15.31 -3.30 -8.72
N VAL A 45 16.40 -4.06 -8.50
CA VAL A 45 17.20 -4.68 -9.59
C VAL A 45 16.46 -5.79 -10.35
N TYR A 46 15.44 -6.38 -9.73
CA TYR A 46 14.58 -7.37 -10.39
C TYR A 46 13.38 -6.67 -11.03
N ASP A 47 13.02 -7.09 -12.25
CA ASP A 47 11.91 -6.52 -13.00
C ASP A 47 10.63 -6.52 -12.15
N PHE A 48 9.90 -5.41 -12.21
CA PHE A 48 8.63 -5.22 -11.50
C PHE A 48 8.69 -5.41 -9.96
N THR A 49 9.88 -5.39 -9.36
CA THR A 49 10.05 -5.43 -7.91
C THR A 49 10.24 -4.03 -7.34
N PHE A 50 9.49 -3.69 -6.29
CA PHE A 50 9.55 -2.41 -5.61
C PHE A 50 9.74 -2.59 -4.10
N ALA A 51 10.61 -1.78 -3.50
CA ALA A 51 10.68 -1.66 -2.05
C ALA A 51 9.93 -0.39 -1.64
N CYS A 52 8.93 -0.52 -0.78
CA CYS A 52 8.02 0.54 -0.39
C CYS A 52 8.10 0.82 1.12
N ASP A 53 8.26 2.08 1.48
CA ASP A 53 8.08 2.61 2.83
C ASP A 53 6.71 3.29 2.91
N ILE A 54 5.96 3.01 3.98
CA ILE A 54 4.57 3.43 4.13
C ILE A 54 4.39 4.11 5.48
N ALA A 55 3.75 5.27 5.48
CA ALA A 55 3.25 5.92 6.70
C ALA A 55 1.72 5.98 6.65
N PHE A 56 1.08 5.45 7.69
CA PHE A 56 -0.34 5.64 7.95
C PHE A 56 -0.48 6.76 8.96
N VAL A 57 -1.06 7.89 8.54
CA VAL A 57 -1.24 9.08 9.37
C VAL A 57 -2.73 9.26 9.62
N PHE A 58 -3.16 9.02 10.85
CA PHE A 58 -4.56 9.16 11.24
C PHE A 58 -4.85 10.59 11.69
N ASP A 59 -6.09 11.05 11.51
CA ASP A 59 -6.52 12.40 11.90
C ASP A 59 -6.45 12.65 13.41
N SER A 60 -6.43 11.57 14.20
CA SER A 60 -6.11 11.62 15.63
C SER A 60 -4.67 12.08 15.95
N GLY A 61 -3.79 12.15 14.94
CA GLY A 61 -2.35 12.39 15.08
C GLY A 61 -1.54 11.13 15.39
N SER A 62 -2.19 9.96 15.50
CA SER A 62 -1.51 8.67 15.63
C SER A 62 -0.89 8.24 14.31
N GLN A 63 0.23 7.50 14.37
CA GLN A 63 0.94 7.07 13.17
C GLN A 63 1.41 5.61 13.27
N LEU A 64 1.37 4.92 12.13
CA LEU A 64 2.02 3.64 11.90
C LEU A 64 3.00 3.76 10.74
N HIS A 65 4.11 3.03 10.82
CA HIS A 65 5.10 2.94 9.75
C HIS A 65 5.27 1.49 9.34
N GLY A 66 5.21 1.23 8.04
CA GLY A 66 5.43 -0.09 7.46
C GLY A 66 6.47 -0.05 6.37
N SER A 67 7.02 -1.22 6.06
CA SER A 67 7.89 -1.43 4.90
C SER A 67 7.55 -2.76 4.27
N VAL A 68 7.44 -2.81 2.95
CA VAL A 68 7.13 -4.03 2.19
C VAL A 68 7.96 -4.07 0.90
N VAL A 69 8.32 -5.26 0.46
CA VAL A 69 8.85 -5.48 -0.89
C VAL A 69 7.78 -6.19 -1.68
N VAL A 70 7.34 -5.58 -2.78
CA VAL A 70 6.29 -6.09 -3.65
C VAL A 70 6.92 -6.51 -4.97
N ASP A 71 6.59 -7.72 -5.42
CA ASP A 71 7.00 -8.26 -6.71
C ASP A 71 5.77 -8.44 -7.59
N PHE A 72 5.55 -7.49 -8.51
CA PHE A 72 4.41 -7.52 -9.42
C PHE A 72 4.61 -8.53 -10.57
N SER A 73 5.80 -9.12 -10.74
CA SER A 73 6.03 -10.13 -11.79
C SER A 73 5.28 -11.45 -11.52
N THR A 74 4.95 -11.70 -10.26
CA THR A 74 4.20 -12.89 -9.83
C THR A 74 2.69 -12.71 -9.79
N GLN A 75 2.20 -11.51 -10.09
CA GLN A 75 0.80 -11.18 -9.98
C GLN A 75 0.04 -11.62 -11.23
N SER A 76 -0.97 -12.48 -11.05
CA SER A 76 -1.89 -12.86 -12.12
C SER A 76 -2.87 -11.72 -12.38
N GLU A 77 -3.21 -11.42 -13.64
CA GLU A 77 -4.26 -10.43 -13.99
C GLU A 77 -5.65 -10.75 -13.40
N THR A 78 -5.84 -11.96 -12.89
CA THR A 78 -7.11 -12.45 -12.34
C THR A 78 -7.17 -12.50 -10.82
N GLU A 79 -6.08 -12.20 -10.11
CA GLU A 79 -6.01 -12.26 -8.65
C GLU A 79 -5.92 -10.86 -8.06
N ALA A 80 -6.78 -10.56 -7.08
CA ALA A 80 -6.72 -9.30 -6.36
C ALA A 80 -5.36 -9.14 -5.69
N LEU A 81 -4.77 -7.96 -5.80
CA LEU A 81 -3.49 -7.67 -5.18
C LEU A 81 -3.66 -7.63 -3.66
N GLN A 82 -2.99 -8.56 -2.96
CA GLN A 82 -3.02 -8.64 -1.50
C GLN A 82 -1.60 -8.73 -0.94
N PHE A 83 -1.30 -7.94 0.09
CA PHE A 83 -0.02 -8.03 0.80
C PHE A 83 -0.10 -7.68 2.29
N ASP A 84 0.74 -8.36 3.06
CA ASP A 84 0.90 -8.14 4.50
C ASP A 84 2.06 -7.19 4.75
N ILE A 85 1.77 -6.05 5.37
CA ILE A 85 2.76 -5.04 5.72
C ILE A 85 3.06 -5.16 7.21
N ALA A 86 4.28 -5.57 7.55
CA ALA A 86 4.75 -5.47 8.92
C ALA A 86 4.84 -4.00 9.31
N VAL A 87 4.15 -3.62 10.40
CA VAL A 87 4.10 -2.23 10.88
C VAL A 87 4.65 -2.07 12.28
N THR A 88 5.19 -0.89 12.52
CA THR A 88 5.59 -0.38 13.83
C THR A 88 4.91 0.93 14.14
N GLY A 89 4.66 1.14 15.43
CA GLY A 89 4.15 2.37 15.98
C GLY A 89 5.06 3.57 15.77
N GLY A 90 4.52 4.67 15.23
CA GLY A 90 5.19 5.97 15.20
C GLY A 90 4.81 6.82 16.42
N THR A 91 3.58 7.35 16.43
CA THR A 91 3.11 8.34 17.40
C THR A 91 1.71 8.02 17.93
N GLY A 92 1.26 8.78 18.93
CA GLY A 92 -0.09 8.70 19.48
C GLY A 92 -0.39 7.34 20.12
N ASP A 93 -1.61 6.86 19.89
CA ASP A 93 -2.14 5.62 20.46
C ASP A 93 -1.39 4.37 19.96
N TYR A 94 -0.67 4.53 18.85
CA TYR A 94 0.13 3.48 18.24
C TYR A 94 1.61 3.53 18.57
N SER A 95 2.12 4.51 19.33
CA SER A 95 3.57 4.74 19.57
C SER A 95 4.43 3.54 20.03
N ARG A 96 3.82 2.44 20.46
CA ARG A 96 4.50 1.18 20.85
C ARG A 96 3.92 -0.07 20.19
N ALA A 97 3.00 0.11 19.26
CA ALA A 97 2.36 -0.99 18.57
C ALA A 97 3.35 -1.69 17.63
N LYS A 98 3.15 -2.99 17.46
CA LYS A 98 3.73 -3.80 16.41
C LYS A 98 2.63 -4.70 15.90
N GLY A 99 2.64 -4.99 14.61
CA GLY A 99 1.60 -5.81 14.02
C GLY A 99 1.74 -5.91 12.52
N VAL A 100 0.62 -6.25 11.89
CA VAL A 100 0.49 -6.37 10.44
C VAL A 100 -0.69 -5.51 10.02
N VAL A 101 -0.50 -4.79 8.92
CA VAL A 101 -1.59 -4.22 8.12
C VAL A 101 -1.74 -5.07 6.88
N ASN A 102 -2.90 -5.70 6.69
CA ASN A 102 -3.22 -6.36 5.43
C ASN A 102 -3.73 -5.31 4.46
N LEU A 103 -3.18 -5.30 3.26
CA LEU A 103 -3.63 -4.48 2.14
C LEU A 103 -4.30 -5.38 1.12
N LEU A 104 -5.53 -5.05 0.72
CA LEU A 104 -6.25 -5.70 -0.38
C LEU A 104 -6.73 -4.65 -1.38
N ASP A 105 -6.34 -4.80 -2.64
CA ASP A 105 -6.91 -4.04 -3.75
C ASP A 105 -8.31 -4.60 -4.07
N ILE A 106 -9.31 -3.73 -3.94
CA ILE A 106 -10.72 -4.06 -4.17
C ILE A 106 -11.27 -3.33 -5.41
N SER A 107 -10.41 -2.70 -6.21
CA SER A 107 -10.83 -2.03 -7.42
C SER A 107 -11.47 -3.02 -8.40
N GLU A 108 -12.74 -2.77 -8.74
CA GLU A 108 -13.47 -3.56 -9.75
C GLU A 108 -13.22 -3.06 -11.18
N ASP A 109 -12.74 -1.82 -11.31
CA ASP A 109 -12.43 -1.15 -12.56
C ASP A 109 -10.99 -0.60 -12.53
N PRO A 110 -10.08 -1.08 -13.40
CA PRO A 110 -8.69 -0.62 -13.45
C PRO A 110 -8.54 0.85 -13.89
N GLU A 111 -9.60 1.47 -14.42
CA GLU A 111 -9.63 2.90 -14.79
C GLU A 111 -10.27 3.79 -13.70
N ALA A 112 -10.80 3.20 -12.61
CA ALA A 112 -11.38 3.93 -11.48
C ALA A 112 -10.33 4.35 -10.44
N GLU A 113 -10.75 5.15 -9.45
CA GLU A 113 -9.91 5.41 -8.27
C GLU A 113 -9.50 4.06 -7.65
N THR A 114 -8.21 3.88 -7.35
CA THR A 114 -7.73 2.69 -6.66
C THR A 114 -8.37 2.63 -5.28
N GLU A 115 -9.10 1.55 -5.01
CA GLU A 115 -9.73 1.31 -3.72
C GLU A 115 -8.98 0.19 -3.01
N THR A 116 -8.60 0.45 -1.76
CA THR A 116 -7.73 -0.44 -1.01
C THR A 116 -8.18 -0.56 0.43
N LEU A 117 -8.38 -1.80 0.88
CA LEU A 117 -8.76 -2.11 2.25
C LEU A 117 -7.51 -2.35 3.11
N TYR A 118 -7.47 -1.71 4.27
CA TYR A 118 -6.39 -1.82 5.25
C TYR A 118 -6.89 -2.37 6.58
N GLU A 119 -6.40 -3.54 7.00
CA GLU A 119 -6.78 -4.16 8.28
C GLU A 119 -5.58 -4.31 9.23
N ALA A 120 -5.64 -3.67 10.40
CA ALA A 120 -4.58 -3.73 11.40
C ALA A 120 -4.87 -4.78 12.49
N HIS A 121 -3.94 -5.73 12.68
CA HIS A 121 -4.00 -6.69 13.79
C HIS A 121 -2.89 -6.44 14.83
N ARG A 122 -3.24 -6.48 16.11
CA ARG A 122 -2.27 -6.55 17.22
C ARG A 122 -1.84 -8.01 17.42
N GLY A 123 -0.52 -8.25 17.34
CA GLY A 123 0.11 -9.51 17.76
C GLY A 123 0.33 -9.59 19.27
#